data_AF-A0A7Y9L1X3-F1
#
_entry.id   AF-A0A7Y9L1X3-F1
#
_cell.length_a   1.000
_cell.length_b   1.000
_cell.length_c   1.000
_cell.angle_alpha   90.00
_cell.angle_beta   90.00
_cell.angle_gamma   90.00
#
_symmetry.space_group_name_H-M   'P 1'
#
loop_
_entity.id
_entity.type
_entity.pdbx_description
1 polymer ?
#
loop_
_entity_poly.entity_id
_entity_poly.type
_entity_poly.pdbx_seq_one_letter_code
_entity_poly.pdbx_strand_id
1 'polypeptide(L)'
;MRTPIILLALLTLSACATSPHYDQYFGSSVRLAQAQQTLNPNAAGQRRTANGMDGAAAVAAYQNYQQSFTTKEDQSGALSIGVSKR
;
A
#
# COMPACT_ATOMS: atom_id res chain seq x y z
N MET A 1 0.33 -3.82 -50.21
CA MET A 1 -0.24 -2.83 -49.27
C MET A 1 -0.44 -3.35 -47.84
N ARG A 2 -0.47 -4.67 -47.58
CA ARG A 2 -0.66 -5.23 -46.21
C ARG A 2 0.61 -5.25 -45.36
N THR A 3 1.76 -5.48 -45.99
CA THR A 3 3.09 -5.52 -45.34
C THR A 3 3.52 -4.24 -44.61
N PRO A 4 3.32 -3.00 -45.14
CA PRO A 4 3.71 -1.80 -44.40
C PRO A 4 2.83 -1.55 -43.16
N ILE A 5 1.56 -1.96 -43.20
CA ILE A 5 0.63 -1.80 -42.07
C ILE A 5 1.02 -2.73 -40.92
N ILE A 6 1.40 -3.97 -41.25
CA ILE A 6 1.88 -4.94 -40.25
C ILE A 6 3.15 -4.41 -39.59
N LEU A 7 4.11 -3.90 -40.38
CA LEU A 7 5.38 -3.40 -39.83
C LEU A 7 5.17 -2.16 -38.93
N LEU A 8 4.25 -1.26 -39.30
CA LEU A 8 3.87 -0.11 -38.47
C LEU A 8 3.18 -0.54 -37.17
N ALA A 9 2.32 -1.57 -37.21
CA ALA A 9 1.65 -2.12 -36.02
C ALA A 9 2.62 -2.82 -35.06
N LEU A 10 3.71 -3.42 -35.55
CA LEU A 10 4.75 -3.99 -34.68
C LEU A 10 5.59 -2.90 -34.00
N LEU A 11 5.87 -1.77 -34.67
CA LEU A 11 6.61 -0.66 -34.07
C LEU A 11 5.82 0.07 -32.98
N THR A 12 4.48 0.14 -33.07
CA THR A 12 3.67 0.75 -32.01
C THR A 12 3.57 -0.15 -30.77
N LEU A 13 3.82 -1.45 -30.90
CA LEU A 13 3.79 -2.41 -29.78
C LEU A 13 5.03 -2.32 -28.88
N SER A 14 6.18 -1.89 -29.41
CA SER A 14 7.42 -1.73 -28.63
C SER A 14 7.41 -0.51 -27.69
N ALA A 15 6.48 0.43 -27.88
CA ALA A 15 6.30 1.60 -27.02
C ALA A 15 5.76 1.24 -25.62
N CYS A 16 5.08 0.10 -25.47
CA CYS A 16 4.53 -0.36 -24.18
C CYS A 16 5.49 -1.28 -23.40
N ALA A 17 6.60 -1.71 -24.00
CA ALA A 17 7.50 -2.71 -23.41
C ALA A 17 8.86 -2.14 -22.97
N THR A 18 9.20 -0.92 -23.36
CA THR A 18 10.49 -0.32 -23.00
C THR A 18 10.32 0.59 -21.79
N SER A 19 10.89 0.17 -20.67
CA SER A 19 10.96 0.93 -19.42
C SER A 19 12.42 1.32 -19.13
N PRO A 20 13.12 1.99 -20.06
CA PRO A 20 14.59 2.09 -20.07
C PRO A 20 15.16 2.77 -18.83
N HIS A 21 14.44 3.75 -18.28
CA HIS A 21 14.84 4.41 -17.04
C HIS A 21 14.32 3.70 -15.79
N TYR A 22 13.17 3.02 -15.88
CA TYR A 22 12.59 2.34 -14.75
C TYR A 22 13.44 1.13 -14.35
N ASP A 23 13.83 0.29 -15.31
CA ASP A 23 14.58 -0.95 -15.03
C ASP A 23 16.00 -0.64 -14.50
N GLN A 24 16.63 0.43 -14.99
CA GLN A 24 17.95 0.86 -14.53
C GLN A 24 17.96 1.29 -13.06
N TYR A 25 16.87 1.94 -12.59
CA TYR A 25 16.77 2.50 -11.24
C TYR A 25 15.77 1.78 -10.34
N PHE A 26 15.14 0.70 -10.81
CA PHE A 26 14.11 0.00 -10.05
C PHE A 26 14.61 -0.46 -8.67
N GLY A 27 15.81 -1.03 -8.63
CA GLY A 27 16.41 -1.45 -7.37
C GLY A 27 16.67 -0.28 -6.42
N SER A 28 17.11 0.88 -6.91
CA SER A 28 17.38 2.05 -6.07
C SER A 28 16.08 2.72 -5.61
N SER A 29 15.06 2.79 -6.46
CA SER A 29 13.75 3.36 -6.10
C SER A 29 13.04 2.52 -5.03
N VAL A 30 13.08 1.19 -5.15
CA VAL A 30 12.51 0.29 -4.13
C VAL A 30 13.26 0.41 -2.80
N ARG A 31 14.60 0.45 -2.81
CA ARG A 31 15.39 0.65 -1.58
C ARG A 31 15.14 2.01 -0.94
N LEU A 32 14.95 3.06 -1.75
CA LEU A 32 14.61 4.38 -1.26
C LEU A 32 13.22 4.38 -0.59
N ALA A 33 12.22 3.81 -1.26
CA ALA A 33 10.86 3.69 -0.70
C ALA A 33 10.86 2.88 0.60
N GLN A 34 11.58 1.75 0.63
CA GLN A 34 11.76 0.96 1.84
C GLN A 34 12.41 1.77 2.97
N ALA A 35 13.48 2.52 2.67
CA ALA A 35 14.16 3.35 3.67
C ALA A 35 13.24 4.45 4.21
N GLN A 36 12.41 5.06 3.37
CA GLN A 36 11.42 6.07 3.77
C GLN A 36 10.28 5.48 4.61
N GLN A 37 9.91 4.22 4.38
CA GLN A 37 8.87 3.51 5.13
C GLN A 37 9.40 2.82 6.40
N THR A 38 10.72 2.69 6.54
CA THR A 38 11.34 2.04 7.69
C THR A 38 11.46 3.02 8.84
N LEU A 39 10.60 2.87 9.85
CA LEU A 39 10.56 3.75 11.03
C LEU A 39 11.87 3.72 11.85
N ASN A 40 12.48 2.55 12.01
CA ASN A 40 13.73 2.40 12.75
C ASN A 40 14.62 1.30 12.13
N PRO A 41 15.63 1.66 11.33
CA PRO A 41 16.52 0.69 10.68
C PRO A 41 17.42 -0.07 11.65
N ASN A 42 17.62 0.43 12.87
CA ASN A 42 18.49 -0.18 13.89
C ASN A 42 17.72 -0.99 14.94
N ALA A 43 16.42 -1.25 14.72
CA ALA A 43 15.56 -1.90 15.70
C ALA A 43 16.07 -3.29 16.15
N ALA A 44 16.66 -4.08 15.25
CA ALA A 44 17.15 -5.42 15.56
C ALA A 44 18.33 -5.44 16.57
N GLY A 45 19.15 -4.39 16.62
CA GLY A 45 20.28 -4.28 17.55
C GLY A 45 19.90 -3.69 18.90
N GLN A 46 18.71 -3.07 19.01
CA GLN A 46 18.23 -2.46 20.23
C GLN A 46 17.39 -3.46 21.03
N ARG A 47 17.93 -3.94 22.16
CA ARG A 47 17.13 -4.64 23.18
C ARG A 47 16.25 -3.65 23.94
N ARG A 48 15.29 -3.06 23.24
CA ARG A 48 14.21 -2.28 23.85
C ARG A 48 13.01 -3.19 23.96
N THR A 49 12.45 -3.33 25.16
CA THR A 49 11.12 -3.91 25.33
C THR A 49 10.17 -3.07 24.50
N ALA A 50 9.37 -3.70 23.64
CA ALA A 50 8.32 -2.98 22.92
C ALA A 50 7.44 -2.26 23.96
N ASN A 51 7.04 -1.02 23.66
CA ASN A 51 6.00 -0.36 24.44
C ASN A 51 4.72 -1.17 24.23
N GLY A 52 4.47 -2.12 25.13
CA GLY A 52 3.25 -2.92 25.14
C GLY A 52 2.04 -2.04 25.49
N MET A 53 0.86 -2.58 25.26
CA MET A 53 -0.36 -1.95 25.77
C MET A 53 -0.37 -2.04 27.31
N ASP A 54 -0.86 -1.00 27.98
CA ASP A 54 -1.13 -1.11 29.41
C ASP A 54 -2.31 -2.09 29.67
N GLY A 55 -2.36 -2.65 30.88
CA GLY A 55 -3.34 -3.68 31.21
C GLY A 55 -4.80 -3.19 31.10
N ALA A 56 -5.07 -1.93 31.41
CA ALA A 56 -6.42 -1.38 31.32
C ALA A 56 -6.84 -1.22 29.85
N ALA A 57 -5.96 -0.72 29.00
CA ALA A 57 -6.17 -0.68 27.55
C ALA A 57 -6.37 -2.09 26.97
N ALA A 58 -5.65 -3.10 27.46
CA ALA A 58 -5.84 -4.49 27.05
C ALA A 58 -7.24 -5.01 27.36
N VAL A 59 -7.70 -4.78 28.58
CA VAL A 59 -9.04 -5.16 29.02
C VAL A 59 -10.12 -4.43 28.20
N ALA A 60 -9.98 -3.12 28.01
CA ALA A 60 -10.92 -2.32 27.23
C ALA A 60 -10.98 -2.78 25.76
N ALA A 61 -9.83 -3.07 25.14
CA ALA A 61 -9.78 -3.59 23.77
C ALA A 61 -10.51 -4.94 23.64
N TYR A 62 -10.31 -5.84 24.60
CA TYR A 62 -10.99 -7.14 24.62
C TYR A 62 -12.50 -7.01 24.85
N GLN A 63 -12.93 -6.08 25.71
CA GLN A 63 -14.35 -5.79 25.92
C GLN A 63 -15.00 -5.21 24.66
N ASN A 64 -14.36 -4.25 24.00
CA ASN A 64 -14.84 -3.67 22.75
C ASN A 64 -14.97 -4.73 21.65
N TYR A 65 -14.01 -5.66 21.57
CA TYR A 65 -14.08 -6.78 20.62
C TYR A 65 -15.26 -7.72 20.90
N GLN A 66 -15.56 -8.02 22.16
CA GLN A 66 -16.76 -8.80 22.48
C GLN A 66 -18.04 -8.02 22.14
N GLN A 67 -18.06 -6.74 22.47
CA GLN A 67 -19.20 -5.86 22.26
C GLN A 67 -19.48 -5.64 20.76
N SER A 68 -18.50 -5.73 19.87
CA SER A 68 -18.73 -5.61 18.43
C SER A 68 -19.60 -6.74 17.85
N PHE A 69 -19.70 -7.90 18.52
CA PHE A 69 -20.57 -8.99 18.07
C PHE A 69 -22.04 -8.80 18.44
N THR A 70 -22.33 -7.93 19.41
CA THR A 70 -23.70 -7.68 19.91
C THR A 70 -24.20 -6.28 19.57
N THR A 71 -23.27 -5.35 19.29
CA THR A 71 -23.59 -3.99 18.87
C THR A 71 -24.02 -4.01 17.41
N LYS A 72 -25.22 -3.53 17.12
CA LYS A 72 -25.61 -3.24 15.74
C LYS A 72 -24.76 -2.07 15.26
N GLU A 73 -24.02 -2.27 14.17
CA GLU A 73 -23.21 -1.24 13.55
C GLU A 73 -24.13 -0.10 13.12
N ASP A 74 -23.97 1.08 13.75
CA ASP A 74 -24.68 2.26 13.31
C ASP A 74 -24.06 2.71 11.98
N GLN A 75 -24.77 2.50 10.87
CA GLN A 75 -24.29 2.87 9.54
C GLN A 75 -24.26 4.40 9.30
N SER A 76 -24.45 5.20 10.34
CA SER A 76 -24.46 6.68 10.35
C SER A 76 -23.12 7.34 10.00
N GLY A 77 -22.17 6.62 9.41
CA GLY A 77 -20.88 7.11 8.96
C GLY A 77 -20.36 6.45 7.70
N ALA A 78 -21.21 5.78 6.91
CA ALA A 78 -20.80 5.26 5.61
C ALA A 78 -20.14 6.38 4.80
N LEU A 79 -18.83 6.26 4.54
CA LEU A 79 -18.10 7.19 3.69
C LEU A 79 -18.83 7.26 2.36
N SER A 80 -19.54 8.36 2.11
CA SER A 80 -19.87 8.77 0.74
C SER A 80 -18.56 9.17 0.10
N ILE A 81 -17.84 8.17 -0.43
CA ILE A 81 -16.71 8.39 -1.32
C ILE A 81 -17.29 9.21 -2.46
N GLY A 82 -17.02 10.51 -2.43
CA GLY A 82 -17.58 11.49 -3.35
C GLY A 82 -17.21 11.14 -4.78
N VAL A 83 -18.06 10.36 -5.45
CA VAL A 83 -18.15 10.36 -6.91
C VAL A 83 -18.92 11.63 -7.28
N SER A 84 -18.32 12.79 -7.03
CA SER A 84 -18.76 14.04 -7.64
C SER A 84 -18.47 13.90 -9.13
N LYS A 85 -19.52 13.68 -9.93
CA LYS A 85 -19.49 13.74 -11.39
C LYS A 85 -18.78 15.02 -11.82
N ARG A 86 -17.75 14.88 -12.67
CA ARG A 86 -17.34 15.97 -13.55
C ARG A 86 -18.36 16.12 -14.67
#